data_AF-A0A564T8R4-F1
#
_entry.id   AF-A0A564T8R4-F1
#
_cell.length_a   1.000
_cell.length_b   1.000
_cell.length_c   1.000
_cell.angle_alpha   90.00
_cell.angle_beta   90.00
_cell.angle_gamma   90.00
#
_symmetry.space_group_name_H-M   'P 1'
#
loop_
_entity.id
_entity.type
_entity.pdbx_description
1 polymer ?
#
loop_
_entity_poly.entity_id
_entity_poly.type
_entity_poly.pdbx_seq_one_letter_code
_entity_poly.pdbx_strand_id
1 'polypeptide(L)'
;MKKKNSKNILLWCISCAVFLSTSVYIMMNLEKLNILTYLLLVAFLPVLILGITSFIYGFLSDLKKYRKYGVVITMAVIYSVIGMMLNLYFVDSVVMNHIIENTKVSSESVSMTVQSGTTGDMFQAYLLNVAFSCIGCFFGNFIKINKEKKAGNCQQVGQVGNEYDH
;
A
#
# COMPACT_ATOMS: atom_id res chain seq x y z
N MET A 1 -17.95 -12.23 19.85
CA MET A 1 -17.53 -11.89 18.46
C MET A 1 -16.89 -10.50 18.27
N LYS A 2 -16.72 -9.63 19.29
CA LYS A 2 -16.25 -8.23 19.12
C LYS A 2 -14.71 -8.03 19.02
N LYS A 3 -13.88 -8.96 19.51
CA LYS A 3 -12.43 -8.72 19.73
C LYS A 3 -11.52 -8.94 18.50
N LYS A 4 -12.00 -9.65 17.46
CA LYS A 4 -11.20 -9.98 16.26
C LYS A 4 -11.27 -8.90 15.18
N ASN A 5 -12.37 -8.15 15.12
CA ASN A 5 -12.56 -7.11 14.11
C ASN A 5 -11.79 -5.81 14.44
N SER A 6 -11.54 -5.53 15.72
CA SER A 6 -10.78 -4.34 16.15
C SER A 6 -9.31 -4.38 15.74
N LYS A 7 -8.68 -5.57 15.74
CA LYS A 7 -7.28 -5.74 15.31
C LYS A 7 -7.08 -5.42 13.84
N ASN A 8 -8.07 -5.76 13.00
CA ASN A 8 -8.03 -5.48 11.58
C ASN A 8 -8.17 -3.99 11.29
N ILE A 9 -9.05 -3.29 12.01
CA ILE A 9 -9.23 -1.84 11.87
C ILE A 9 -7.97 -1.10 12.34
N LEU A 10 -7.37 -1.54 13.45
CA LEU A 10 -6.12 -0.97 13.96
C LEU A 10 -4.98 -1.04 12.94
N LEU A 11 -4.88 -2.12 12.18
CA LEU A 11 -3.87 -2.28 11.11
C LEU A 11 -4.00 -1.18 10.04
N TRP A 12 -5.22 -0.89 9.60
CA TRP A 12 -5.48 0.19 8.64
C TRP A 12 -5.20 1.57 9.25
N CYS A 13 -5.53 1.78 10.53
CA CYS A 13 -5.21 3.03 11.22
C CYS A 13 -3.70 3.27 11.35
N ILE A 14 -2.92 2.25 11.70
CA ILE A 14 -1.45 2.35 11.78
C ILE A 14 -0.87 2.67 10.41
N SER A 15 -1.35 1.99 9.38
CA SER A 15 -0.93 2.23 8.00
C SER A 15 -1.23 3.68 7.56
N CYS A 16 -2.41 4.22 7.90
CA CYS A 16 -2.76 5.61 7.62
C CYS A 16 -1.83 6.58 8.36
N ALA A 17 -1.53 6.31 9.63
CA ALA A 17 -0.63 7.14 10.42
C ALA A 17 0.79 7.19 9.84
N VAL A 18 1.32 6.04 9.40
CA VAL A 18 2.64 5.96 8.74
C VAL A 18 2.63 6.75 7.44
N PHE A 19 1.59 6.59 6.62
CA PHE A 19 1.46 7.33 5.38
C PHE A 19 1.42 8.85 5.63
N LEU A 20 0.56 9.33 6.52
CA LEU A 20 0.43 10.75 6.84
C LEU A 20 1.72 11.33 7.44
N SER A 21 2.38 10.62 8.36
CA SER A 21 3.64 11.08 8.95
C SER A 21 4.75 11.23 7.90
N THR A 22 4.78 10.32 6.91
CA THR A 22 5.77 10.38 5.84
C THR A 22 5.44 11.51 4.87
N SER A 23 4.16 11.74 4.55
CA SER A 23 3.72 12.90 3.79
C SER A 23 4.12 14.22 4.45
N VAL A 24 3.94 14.37 5.76
CA VAL A 24 4.37 15.58 6.49
C VAL A 24 5.89 15.74 6.45
N TYR A 25 6.66 14.65 6.63
CA TYR A 25 8.11 14.71 6.54
C TYR A 25 8.60 15.16 5.16
N ILE A 26 7.98 14.64 4.09
CA ILE A 26 8.23 15.08 2.72
C ILE A 26 7.93 16.58 2.62
N MET A 27 6.77 17.02 3.11
CA MET A 27 6.37 18.44 3.08
C MET A 27 7.45 19.39 3.59
N MET A 28 8.05 19.05 4.74
CA MET A 28 9.06 19.88 5.38
C MET A 28 10.42 19.88 4.66
N ASN A 29 10.67 18.93 3.76
CA ASN A 29 11.97 18.75 3.11
C ASN A 29 11.91 18.82 1.57
N LEU A 30 10.75 19.13 0.98
CA LEU A 30 10.50 19.12 -0.46
C LEU A 30 11.54 19.91 -1.26
N GLU A 31 11.91 21.09 -0.80
CA GLU A 31 12.88 22.00 -1.44
C GLU A 31 14.31 21.44 -1.50
N LYS A 32 14.61 20.32 -0.84
CA LYS A 32 15.92 19.67 -0.84
C LYS A 32 15.92 18.33 -1.58
N LEU A 33 14.76 17.88 -2.04
CA LEU A 33 14.61 16.59 -2.72
C LEU A 33 14.94 16.72 -4.20
N ASN A 34 15.55 15.67 -4.77
CA ASN A 34 15.63 15.50 -6.21
C ASN A 34 14.35 14.84 -6.76
N ILE A 35 14.19 14.86 -8.09
CA ILE A 35 13.01 14.31 -8.77
C ILE A 35 12.77 12.81 -8.47
N LEU A 36 13.85 12.02 -8.38
CA LEU A 36 13.79 10.57 -8.19
C LEU A 36 13.32 10.23 -6.76
N THR A 37 13.86 10.92 -5.76
CA THR A 37 13.49 10.75 -4.36
C THR A 37 12.06 11.22 -4.13
N TYR A 38 11.66 12.33 -4.77
CA TYR A 38 10.26 12.78 -4.78
C TYR A 38 9.33 11.71 -5.35
N LEU A 39 9.64 11.17 -6.54
CA LEU A 39 8.81 10.13 -7.17
C LEU A 39 8.71 8.86 -6.32
N LEU A 40 9.82 8.43 -5.73
CA LEU A 40 9.85 7.25 -4.85
C LEU A 40 8.97 7.45 -3.61
N LEU A 41 9.06 8.63 -2.98
CA LEU A 41 8.37 8.92 -1.74
C LEU A 41 6.88 9.23 -1.94
N VAL A 42 6.53 9.95 -3.00
CA VAL A 42 5.15 10.41 -3.25
C VAL A 42 4.34 9.40 -4.08
N ALA A 43 4.95 8.73 -5.06
CA ALA A 43 4.23 7.78 -5.90
C ALA A 43 4.39 6.32 -5.45
N PHE A 44 5.60 5.87 -5.12
CA PHE A 44 5.85 4.45 -4.84
C PHE A 44 5.55 4.04 -3.40
N LEU A 45 5.98 4.83 -2.42
CA LEU A 45 5.83 4.50 -1.00
C LEU A 45 4.36 4.29 -0.57
N PRO A 46 3.38 5.10 -1.01
CA PRO A 46 1.99 4.91 -0.59
C PRO A 46 1.40 3.60 -1.14
N VAL A 47 1.72 3.28 -2.39
CA VAL A 47 1.33 2.02 -3.05
C VAL A 47 1.94 0.82 -2.31
N LEU A 48 3.21 0.93 -1.90
CA LEU A 48 3.91 -0.11 -1.15
C LEU A 48 3.28 -0.34 0.23
N ILE A 49 3.02 0.74 0.99
CA ILE A 49 2.35 0.68 2.29
C ILE A 49 0.99 0.00 2.17
N LEU A 50 0.20 0.39 1.17
CA LEU A 50 -1.11 -0.21 0.89
C LEU A 50 -0.99 -1.70 0.57
N GLY A 51 -0.04 -2.09 -0.29
CA GLY A 51 0.20 -3.48 -0.68
C GLY A 51 0.57 -4.36 0.52
N ILE A 52 1.51 -3.92 1.37
CA ILE A 52 1.94 -4.64 2.57
C ILE A 52 0.79 -4.76 3.58
N THR A 53 0.06 -3.67 3.81
CA THR A 53 -1.08 -3.66 4.74
C THR A 53 -2.16 -4.63 4.28
N SER A 54 -2.44 -4.64 2.97
CA SER A 54 -3.40 -5.56 2.35
C SER A 54 -2.95 -7.01 2.41
N PHE A 55 -1.65 -7.26 2.28
CA PHE A 55 -1.05 -8.58 2.48
C PHE A 55 -1.22 -9.10 3.90
N ILE A 56 -0.86 -8.29 4.90
CA ILE A 56 -1.02 -8.63 6.32
C ILE A 56 -2.51 -8.90 6.62
N TYR A 57 -3.40 -8.05 6.10
CA TYR A 57 -4.84 -8.25 6.24
C TYR A 57 -5.33 -9.56 5.60
N GLY A 58 -4.89 -9.88 4.38
CA GLY A 58 -5.24 -11.12 3.70
C GLY A 58 -4.82 -12.37 4.50
N PHE A 59 -3.67 -12.29 5.16
CA PHE A 59 -3.11 -13.34 6.03
C PHE A 59 -3.85 -13.45 7.37
N LEU A 60 -4.08 -12.34 8.07
CA LEU A 60 -4.66 -12.35 9.42
C LEU A 60 -6.19 -12.47 9.45
N SER A 61 -6.87 -12.03 8.40
CA SER A 61 -8.33 -12.00 8.39
C SER A 61 -8.92 -13.41 8.27
N ASP A 62 -9.98 -13.66 9.04
CA ASP A 62 -10.79 -14.89 8.98
C ASP A 62 -12.08 -14.72 8.16
N LEU A 63 -12.24 -13.57 7.50
CA LEU A 63 -13.42 -13.33 6.67
C LEU A 63 -13.45 -14.28 5.45
N LYS A 64 -14.65 -14.55 4.95
CA LYS A 64 -14.81 -15.28 3.67
C LYS A 64 -14.11 -14.51 2.54
N LYS A 65 -13.57 -15.25 1.55
CA LYS A 65 -12.76 -14.72 0.44
C LYS A 65 -13.35 -13.44 -0.17
N TYR A 66 -14.62 -13.46 -0.57
CA TYR A 66 -15.29 -12.30 -1.18
C TYR A 66 -15.37 -11.06 -0.27
N ARG A 67 -15.62 -11.25 1.04
CA ARG A 67 -15.64 -10.14 2.02
C ARG A 67 -14.26 -9.54 2.26
N LYS A 68 -13.19 -10.35 2.18
CA LYS A 68 -11.81 -9.85 2.32
C LYS A 68 -11.48 -8.87 1.21
N TYR A 69 -11.71 -9.27 -0.05
CA TYR A 69 -11.45 -8.41 -1.21
C TYR A 69 -12.32 -7.16 -1.19
N GLY A 70 -13.60 -7.27 -0.79
CA GLY A 70 -14.47 -6.09 -0.64
C GLY A 70 -13.89 -5.04 0.31
N VAL A 71 -13.43 -5.44 1.51
CA VAL A 71 -12.83 -4.51 2.48
C VAL A 71 -11.54 -3.89 1.96
N VAL A 72 -10.68 -4.70 1.34
CA VAL A 72 -9.39 -4.27 0.79
C VAL A 72 -9.59 -3.25 -0.34
N ILE A 73 -10.55 -3.50 -1.24
CA ILE A 73 -10.93 -2.55 -2.29
C ILE A 73 -11.44 -1.25 -1.68
N THR A 74 -12.38 -1.31 -0.72
CA THR A 74 -12.91 -0.10 -0.07
C THR A 74 -11.82 0.73 0.60
N MET A 75 -10.87 0.10 1.27
CA MET A 75 -9.74 0.81 1.90
C MET A 75 -8.79 1.39 0.86
N ALA A 76 -8.51 0.69 -0.25
CA ALA A 76 -7.74 1.23 -1.37
C ALA A 76 -8.38 2.48 -1.99
N VAL A 77 -9.71 2.52 -2.06
CA VAL A 77 -10.45 3.71 -2.50
C VAL A 77 -10.20 4.88 -1.56
N ILE A 78 -10.37 4.66 -0.25
CA ILE A 78 -10.17 5.70 0.76
C ILE A 78 -8.73 6.24 0.70
N TYR A 79 -7.73 5.35 0.60
CA TYR A 79 -6.32 5.74 0.46
C TYR A 79 -6.06 6.57 -0.81
N SER A 80 -6.69 6.21 -1.92
CA SER A 80 -6.54 6.93 -3.17
C SER A 80 -7.11 8.35 -3.06
N VAL A 81 -8.25 8.52 -2.39
CA VAL A 81 -8.84 9.85 -2.15
C VAL A 81 -7.92 10.69 -1.24
N ILE A 82 -7.40 10.12 -0.16
CA ILE A 82 -6.48 10.84 0.74
C ILE A 82 -5.19 11.23 0.00
N GLY A 83 -4.62 10.31 -0.78
CA GLY A 83 -3.42 10.57 -1.58
C GLY A 83 -3.64 11.64 -2.64
N MET A 84 -4.82 11.66 -3.28
CA MET A 84 -5.19 12.71 -4.23
C MET A 84 -5.28 14.08 -3.55
N MET A 85 -5.89 14.16 -2.37
CA MET A 85 -5.95 15.41 -1.61
C MET A 85 -4.57 15.90 -1.21
N LEU A 86 -3.68 15.01 -0.76
CA LEU A 86 -2.30 15.34 -0.42
C LEU A 86 -1.50 15.79 -1.64
N ASN A 87 -1.65 15.13 -2.79
CA ASN A 87 -0.95 15.52 -4.01
C ASN A 87 -1.38 16.91 -4.50
N LEU A 88 -2.65 17.30 -4.33
CA LEU A 88 -3.09 18.67 -4.61
C LEU A 88 -2.36 19.71 -3.73
N TYR A 89 -1.96 19.35 -2.51
CA TYR A 89 -1.14 20.21 -1.65
C TYR A 89 0.35 20.18 -2.01
N PHE A 90 0.87 19.06 -2.52
CA PHE A 90 2.30 18.91 -2.86
C PHE A 90 2.69 19.46 -4.23
N VAL A 91 1.77 19.43 -5.20
CA VAL A 91 1.99 19.92 -6.56
C VAL A 91 1.70 21.43 -6.62
N ASP A 92 2.36 22.19 -5.76
CA ASP A 92 2.51 23.63 -5.99
C ASP A 92 3.63 23.85 -7.02
N SER A 93 3.33 24.67 -8.02
CA SER A 93 4.25 25.05 -9.10
C SER A 93 5.61 25.54 -8.58
N VAL A 94 5.63 26.19 -7.42
CA VAL A 94 6.85 26.69 -6.78
C VAL A 94 7.75 25.54 -6.30
N VAL A 95 7.15 24.53 -5.66
CA VAL A 95 7.88 23.38 -5.12
C VAL A 95 8.41 22.49 -6.25
N MET A 96 7.62 22.29 -7.30
CA MET A 96 8.04 21.52 -8.47
C MET A 96 9.25 22.15 -9.17
N ASN A 97 9.29 23.48 -9.25
CA ASN A 97 10.42 24.20 -9.82
C ASN A 97 11.70 24.01 -9.00
N HIS A 98 11.63 24.08 -7.67
CA HIS A 98 12.79 23.80 -6.82
C HIS A 98 13.31 22.36 -6.93
N ILE A 99 12.41 21.37 -7.04
CA ILE A 99 12.80 19.97 -7.26
C ILE A 99 13.51 19.80 -8.61
N ILE A 100 13.03 20.47 -9.67
CA ILE A 100 13.67 20.45 -10.99
C ILE A 100 15.06 21.10 -10.92
N GLU A 101 15.19 22.24 -10.23
CA GLU A 101 16.48 22.92 -10.03
C GLU A 101 17.50 22.04 -9.30
N ASN A 102 17.10 21.37 -8.22
CA ASN A 102 17.96 20.43 -7.49
C ASN A 102 18.38 19.19 -8.29
N THR A 103 17.69 18.92 -9.40
CA THR A 103 17.94 17.77 -10.26
C THR A 103 18.84 18.13 -11.46
N LYS A 104 19.08 19.42 -11.74
CA LYS A 104 19.95 19.85 -12.83
C LYS A 104 21.41 19.47 -12.55
N VAL A 105 21.84 18.36 -13.12
CA VAL A 105 23.25 17.98 -13.22
C VAL A 105 23.72 18.36 -14.62
N SER A 106 24.43 19.49 -14.74
CA SER A 106 25.09 20.03 -15.95
C SER A 106 24.35 21.12 -16.75
N SER A 107 25.16 21.97 -17.39
CA SER A 107 24.93 23.31 -17.93
C SER A 107 24.06 23.42 -19.20
N GLU A 108 23.33 22.37 -19.55
CA GLU A 108 22.31 22.43 -20.61
C GLU A 108 20.94 22.36 -19.96
N SER A 109 20.23 23.48 -19.98
CA SER A 109 18.90 23.60 -19.40
C SER A 109 17.88 22.83 -20.25
N VAL A 110 17.79 21.52 -20.04
CA VAL A 110 16.62 20.75 -20.48
C VAL A 110 15.45 21.23 -19.63
N SER A 111 14.56 22.02 -20.24
CA SER A 111 13.33 22.45 -19.58
C SER A 111 12.39 21.24 -19.47
N MET A 112 12.32 20.63 -18.29
CA MET A 112 11.31 19.62 -18.00
C MET A 112 9.99 20.32 -17.65
N THR A 113 9.03 20.27 -18.56
CA THR A 113 7.67 20.75 -18.32
C THR A 113 6.88 19.65 -17.62
N VAL A 114 6.62 19.80 -16.32
CA VAL A 114 5.70 18.93 -15.59
C VAL A 114 4.29 19.43 -15.85
N GLN A 115 3.58 18.77 -16.75
CA GLN A 115 2.19 19.12 -17.09
C GLN A 115 1.27 18.66 -15.95
N SER A 116 0.28 19.48 -15.60
CA SER A 116 -0.73 19.11 -14.60
C SER A 116 -1.44 17.82 -15.03
N GLY A 117 -1.47 16.82 -14.15
CA GLY A 117 -2.05 15.51 -14.45
C GLY A 117 -3.50 15.61 -14.93
N THR A 118 -3.81 14.86 -15.98
CA THR A 118 -5.17 14.76 -16.52
C THR A 118 -6.05 13.90 -15.62
N THR A 119 -7.37 13.97 -15.80
CA THR A 119 -8.32 13.05 -15.15
C THR A 119 -7.98 11.58 -15.42
N GLY A 120 -7.39 11.28 -16.58
CA GLY A 120 -6.93 9.93 -16.94
C GLY A 120 -5.79 9.44 -16.05
N ASP A 121 -4.82 10.30 -15.74
CA ASP A 121 -3.66 9.96 -14.89
C ASP A 121 -4.11 9.67 -13.45
N MET A 122 -5.08 10.43 -12.96
CA MET A 122 -5.70 10.20 -11.64
C MET A 122 -6.45 8.86 -11.58
N PHE A 123 -7.16 8.51 -12.66
CA PHE A 123 -7.86 7.23 -12.75
C PHE A 123 -6.91 6.03 -12.82
N GLN A 124 -5.78 6.17 -13.54
CA GLN A 124 -4.73 5.15 -13.58
C GLN A 124 -4.09 4.93 -12.21
N ALA A 125 -3.78 6.01 -11.48
CA ALA A 125 -3.25 5.91 -10.12
C ALA A 125 -4.23 5.20 -9.16
N TYR A 126 -5.53 5.48 -9.28
CA TYR A 126 -6.57 4.78 -8.53
C TYR A 126 -6.61 3.28 -8.83
N LEU A 127 -6.62 2.91 -10.13
CA LEU A 127 -6.62 1.52 -10.54
C LEU A 127 -5.37 0.79 -10.04
N LEU A 128 -4.22 1.46 -10.06
CA LEU A 128 -2.96 0.92 -9.55
C LEU A 128 -3.05 0.60 -8.06
N ASN A 129 -3.58 1.52 -7.24
CA ASN A 129 -3.79 1.29 -5.81
C ASN A 129 -4.70 0.09 -5.55
N VAL A 130 -5.84 0.01 -6.25
CA VAL A 130 -6.77 -1.12 -6.12
C VAL A 130 -6.10 -2.44 -6.53
N ALA A 131 -5.35 -2.44 -7.63
CA ALA A 131 -4.65 -3.63 -8.11
C ALA A 131 -3.61 -4.13 -7.10
N PHE A 132 -2.73 -3.25 -6.60
CA PHE A 132 -1.71 -3.61 -5.62
C PHE A 132 -2.30 -4.09 -4.30
N SER A 133 -3.40 -3.47 -3.87
CA SER A 133 -4.13 -3.89 -2.68
C SER A 133 -4.71 -5.30 -2.84
N CYS A 134 -5.31 -5.60 -4.00
CA CYS A 134 -5.83 -6.93 -4.32
C CYS A 134 -4.73 -7.99 -4.41
N ILE A 135 -3.60 -7.66 -5.07
CA ILE A 135 -2.44 -8.54 -5.18
C ILE A 135 -1.87 -8.88 -3.80
N GLY A 136 -1.68 -7.86 -2.94
CA GLY A 136 -1.25 -8.07 -1.56
C GLY A 136 -2.17 -9.03 -0.81
N CYS A 137 -3.47 -8.76 -0.83
CA CYS A 137 -4.47 -9.63 -0.18
C CYS A 137 -4.47 -11.06 -0.74
N PHE A 138 -4.26 -11.23 -2.04
CA PHE A 138 -4.18 -12.54 -2.68
C PHE A 138 -3.01 -13.35 -2.14
N PHE A 139 -1.80 -12.78 -2.13
CA PHE A 139 -0.62 -13.45 -1.61
C PHE A 139 -0.73 -13.78 -0.12
N GLY A 140 -1.25 -12.86 0.69
CA GLY A 140 -1.47 -13.11 2.12
C GLY A 140 -2.43 -14.27 2.37
N ASN A 141 -3.52 -14.33 1.60
CA ASN A 141 -4.49 -15.41 1.71
C ASN A 141 -3.95 -16.75 1.17
N PHE A 142 -3.13 -16.73 0.11
CA PHE A 142 -2.46 -17.92 -0.43
C PHE A 142 -1.52 -18.56 0.60
N ILE A 143 -0.69 -17.75 1.27
CA ILE A 143 0.22 -18.24 2.32
C ILE A 143 -0.56 -18.82 3.50
N LYS A 144 -1.65 -18.17 3.92
CA LYS A 144 -2.51 -18.67 4.99
C LYS A 144 -3.04 -20.08 4.66
N ILE A 145 -3.62 -20.25 3.47
CA ILE A 145 -4.17 -21.53 3.01
C ILE A 145 -3.09 -22.61 2.95
N ASN A 146 -1.90 -22.30 2.43
CA ASN A 146 -0.81 -23.27 2.38
C ASN A 146 -0.33 -23.69 3.78
N LYS A 147 -0.33 -22.77 4.74
CA LYS A 147 0.01 -23.07 6.14
C LYS A 147 -1.05 -23.95 6.80
N GLU A 148 -2.33 -23.65 6.59
CA GLU A 148 -3.45 -24.45 7.10
C GLU A 148 -3.47 -25.86 6.50
N LYS A 149 -3.18 -26.01 5.20
CA LYS A 149 -3.04 -27.33 4.54
C LYS A 149 -1.89 -28.16 5.11
N LYS A 150 -0.73 -27.54 5.36
CA LYS A 150 0.41 -28.23 5.99
C LYS A 150 0.09 -28.66 7.43
N ALA A 151 -0.62 -27.83 8.20
CA ALA A 151 -1.03 -28.15 9.55
C ALA A 151 -2.05 -29.30 9.60
N GLY A 152 -3.02 -29.34 8.67
CA GLY A 152 -3.99 -30.43 8.55
C GLY A 152 -3.35 -31.78 8.21
N ASN A 153 -2.37 -31.80 7.31
CA ASN A 153 -1.61 -33.02 7.00
C ASN A 153 -0.78 -33.52 8.21
N CYS A 154 -0.21 -32.61 9.02
CA CYS A 154 0.49 -33.02 10.24
C CYS A 154 -0.46 -33.64 11.30
N GLN A 155 -1.71 -33.20 11.38
CA GLN A 155 -2.69 -33.77 12.31
C GLN A 155 -3.18 -35.16 11.86
N GLN A 156 -3.34 -35.40 10.56
CA GLN A 156 -3.67 -36.74 10.04
C GLN A 156 -2.51 -37.74 10.27
N VAL A 157 -1.26 -37.34 10.06
CA VAL A 157 -0.10 -38.22 10.33
C VAL A 157 0.04 -38.53 11.83
N GLY A 158 -0.31 -37.59 12.71
CA GLY A 158 -0.33 -37.82 14.16
C GLY A 158 -1.47 -38.72 14.67
N GLN A 159 -2.56 -38.89 13.90
CA GLN A 159 -3.63 -39.84 14.25
C GLN A 159 -3.33 -41.26 13.77
N VAL A 160 -2.66 -41.44 12.63
CA VAL A 160 -2.25 -42.77 12.13
C VAL A 160 -1.12 -43.37 13.00
N GLY A 161 -0.32 -42.54 13.66
CA GLY A 161 0.74 -43.00 14.57
C GLY A 161 0.25 -43.50 15.95
N ASN A 162 -1.01 -43.22 16.33
CA ASN A 162 -1.58 -43.63 17.61
C ASN A 162 -2.49 -44.87 17.51
N GLU A 163 -2.67 -45.46 16.31
CA GLU A 163 -3.47 -46.68 16.11
C GLU A 163 -2.64 -47.99 16.19
N TYR A 164 -1.34 -47.90 16.46
CA TYR A 164 -0.44 -49.07 16.57
C TYR A 164 0.11 -49.34 17.98
N ASP A 165 -0.35 -48.60 18.99
CA ASP A 165 -0.03 -48.84 20.40
C ASP A 165 -1.30 -49.24 21.17
N HIS A 166 -1.82 -50.44 20.88
CA HIS A 166 -2.72 -51.17 21.80
C HIS A 166 -2.63 -52.68 21.59
#